data_AF-A0A6A5X0V1-F1
#
_entry.id   AF-A0A6A5X0V1-F1
#
_cell.length_a   1.000
_cell.length_b   1.000
_cell.length_c   1.000
_cell.angle_alpha   90.00
_cell.angle_beta   90.00
_cell.angle_gamma   90.00
#
_symmetry.space_group_name_H-M   'P 1'
#
loop_
_entity.id
_entity.type
_entity.pdbx_description
1 polymer ?
#
loop_
_entity_poly.entity_id
_entity_poly.type
_entity_poly.pdbx_seq_one_letter_code
_entity_poly.pdbx_strand_id
1 'polypeptide(L)'
;MAEFTGTANDALYYTNSTLLRSRYRLPTPQEVRAGAPVGLKRGRYVATNVIFPLLNIFVKFGPSVLQSEAESLRFVREKLGNRVPVPEVYGWYQDSKEAILFMDLVEGITLQEQWPSLSREEKEGVYQDIKGIVEALRTLRQDKGREFIGAISHGPLPENAFK
;
A
#
# COMPACT_ATOMS: atom_id res chain seq x y z
N MET A 1 7.40 13.25 -13.24
CA MET A 1 6.00 13.21 -13.71
C MET A 1 5.80 11.87 -14.39
N ALA A 2 4.84 11.04 -13.95
CA ALA A 2 4.51 9.80 -14.64
C ALA A 2 3.55 10.14 -15.79
N GLU A 3 3.80 9.59 -16.97
CA GLU A 3 2.95 9.81 -18.14
C GLU A 3 1.61 9.09 -17.97
N PHE A 4 0.54 9.87 -18.13
CA PHE A 4 -0.84 9.41 -18.11
C PHE A 4 -1.22 8.97 -19.53
N THR A 5 -1.35 7.66 -19.76
CA THR A 5 -1.95 7.13 -20.99
C THR A 5 -3.19 6.32 -20.60
N GLY A 6 -4.29 7.01 -20.33
CA GLY A 6 -5.57 6.38 -20.03
C GLY A 6 -6.36 6.08 -21.32
N THR A 7 -6.80 4.83 -21.47
CA THR A 7 -8.02 4.50 -22.22
C THR A 7 -8.83 3.46 -21.43
N ALA A 8 -9.98 3.90 -20.91
CA ALA A 8 -11.15 3.13 -20.47
C ALA A 8 -11.02 2.00 -19.41
N ASN A 9 -9.86 1.84 -18.77
CA ASN A 9 -9.72 1.15 -17.47
C ASN A 9 -8.75 1.99 -16.64
N ASP A 10 -9.11 2.37 -15.41
CA ASP A 10 -8.26 3.21 -14.54
C ASP A 10 -7.13 2.37 -13.95
N ALA A 11 -6.20 1.96 -14.81
CA ALA A 11 -4.99 1.26 -14.44
C ALA A 11 -3.86 2.28 -14.27
N LEU A 12 -3.47 2.53 -13.04
CA LEU A 12 -2.31 3.33 -12.68
C LEU A 12 -1.13 2.40 -12.44
N TYR A 13 -0.38 2.08 -13.49
CA TYR A 13 0.89 1.38 -13.37
C TYR A 13 2.03 2.39 -13.19
N TYR A 14 2.83 2.22 -12.14
CA TYR A 14 3.87 3.18 -11.81
C TYR A 14 5.18 2.77 -12.49
N THR A 15 5.40 3.28 -13.71
CA THR A 15 6.53 2.95 -14.60
C THR A 15 7.91 3.20 -14.00
N ASN A 16 8.01 4.07 -12.98
CA ASN A 16 9.24 4.32 -12.25
C ASN A 16 9.58 3.25 -11.20
N SER A 17 8.70 2.25 -11.01
CA SER A 17 8.92 1.22 -10.01
C SER A 17 10.07 0.28 -10.34
N THR A 18 10.78 -0.18 -9.31
CA THR A 18 11.91 -1.10 -9.39
C THR A 18 11.53 -2.43 -10.06
N LEU A 19 10.30 -2.91 -9.84
CA LEU A 19 9.79 -4.12 -10.46
C LEU A 19 9.63 -4.00 -11.98
N LEU A 20 9.07 -2.89 -12.47
CA LEU A 20 8.90 -2.66 -13.90
C LEU A 20 10.24 -2.39 -14.61
N ARG A 21 11.21 -1.77 -13.91
CA ARG A 21 12.60 -1.65 -14.40
C ARG A 21 13.28 -3.01 -14.58
N SER A 22 12.84 -4.00 -13.82
CA SER A 22 13.35 -5.38 -13.85
C SER A 22 12.63 -6.27 -14.87
N ARG A 23 11.75 -5.71 -15.72
CA ARG A 23 10.98 -6.39 -16.77
C ARG A 23 10.04 -7.50 -16.29
N TYR A 24 9.70 -7.53 -15.01
CA TYR A 24 8.65 -8.42 -14.52
C TYR A 24 7.27 -7.85 -14.86
N ARG A 25 6.35 -8.72 -15.30
CA ARG A 25 4.95 -8.35 -15.50
C ARG A 25 4.21 -8.46 -14.16
N LEU A 26 3.29 -7.52 -13.93
CA LEU A 26 2.33 -7.67 -12.84
C LEU A 26 1.35 -8.81 -13.16
N PRO A 27 0.86 -9.54 -12.14
CA PRO A 27 -0.24 -10.48 -12.31
C PRO A 27 -1.46 -9.78 -12.91
N THR A 28 -2.13 -10.45 -13.83
CA THR A 28 -3.39 -9.97 -14.40
C THR A 28 -4.51 -10.00 -13.34
N PRO A 29 -5.56 -9.18 -13.49
CA PRO A 29 -6.73 -9.25 -12.62
C PRO A 29 -7.35 -10.66 -12.53
N GLN A 30 -7.26 -11.46 -13.61
CA GLN A 30 -7.73 -12.85 -13.60
C GLN A 30 -6.85 -13.75 -12.73
N GLU A 31 -5.52 -13.62 -12.82
CA GLU A 31 -4.58 -14.36 -11.98
C GLU A 31 -4.75 -13.99 -10.49
N VAL A 32 -4.92 -12.70 -10.17
CA VAL A 32 -5.22 -12.24 -8.81
C VAL A 32 -6.50 -12.90 -8.27
N ARG A 33 -7.58 -12.90 -9.06
CA ARG A 33 -8.86 -13.51 -8.65
C ARG A 33 -8.76 -15.01 -8.48
N ALA A 34 -7.98 -15.69 -9.32
CA ALA A 34 -7.76 -17.13 -9.22
C ALA A 34 -6.90 -17.49 -8.00
N GLY A 35 -5.98 -16.61 -7.58
CA GLY A 35 -5.17 -16.78 -6.38
C GLY A 35 -5.87 -16.43 -5.07
N ALA A 36 -7.08 -15.86 -5.11
CA ALA A 36 -7.85 -15.54 -3.92
C ALA A 36 -8.27 -16.82 -3.17
N PRO A 37 -8.14 -16.89 -1.83
CA PRO A 37 -8.53 -18.07 -1.08
C PRO A 37 -10.01 -18.43 -1.28
N VAL A 38 -10.26 -19.71 -1.55
CA VAL A 38 -11.60 -20.24 -1.79
C VAL A 38 -12.43 -20.17 -0.51
N GLY A 39 -13.66 -19.66 -0.60
CA GLY A 39 -14.61 -19.64 0.54
C GLY A 39 -14.53 -18.41 1.45
N LEU A 40 -13.70 -17.40 1.14
CA LEU A 40 -13.72 -16.14 1.86
C LEU A 40 -15.08 -15.43 1.67
N LYS A 41 -15.74 -15.11 2.79
CA LYS A 41 -16.86 -14.17 2.79
C LYS A 41 -16.31 -12.79 2.44
N ARG A 42 -16.44 -12.39 1.17
CA ARG A 42 -16.06 -11.05 0.71
C ARG A 42 -16.99 -10.03 1.33
N GLY A 43 -16.55 -9.41 2.42
CA GLY A 43 -17.24 -8.28 3.02
C GLY A 43 -16.96 -7.01 2.21
N ARG A 44 -17.92 -6.08 2.17
CA ARG A 44 -17.72 -4.77 1.51
C ARG A 44 -16.56 -3.95 2.09
N TYR A 45 -16.10 -4.29 3.29
CA TYR A 45 -15.11 -3.54 4.06
C TYR A 45 -13.77 -4.27 4.22
N VAL A 46 -13.62 -5.48 3.67
CA VAL A 46 -12.42 -6.31 3.88
C VAL A 46 -11.77 -6.60 2.54
N ALA A 47 -10.53 -6.15 2.38
CA ALA A 47 -9.70 -6.52 1.25
C ALA A 47 -9.24 -7.98 1.40
N THR A 48 -9.23 -8.71 0.29
CA THR A 48 -8.60 -10.01 0.17
C THR A 48 -7.12 -9.82 -0.16
N ASN A 49 -6.25 -10.59 0.49
CA ASN A 49 -4.82 -10.57 0.23
C ASN A 49 -4.44 -11.77 -0.66
N VAL A 50 -3.62 -11.52 -1.68
CA VAL A 50 -3.07 -12.55 -2.57
C VAL A 50 -1.57 -12.33 -2.67
N ILE A 51 -0.80 -13.42 -2.56
CA ILE A 51 0.67 -13.37 -2.56
C ILE A 51 1.18 -14.11 -3.80
N PHE A 52 2.14 -13.51 -4.50
CA PHE A 52 2.88 -14.11 -5.60
C PHE A 52 4.37 -14.17 -5.23
N PRO A 53 4.81 -15.20 -4.47
CA PRO A 53 6.15 -15.25 -3.89
C PRO A 53 7.28 -15.19 -4.93
N LEU A 54 7.12 -15.91 -6.06
CA LEU A 54 8.11 -15.93 -7.15
C LEU A 54 8.31 -14.57 -7.83
N LEU A 55 7.36 -13.66 -7.66
CA LEU A 55 7.43 -12.30 -8.19
C LEU A 55 7.76 -11.26 -7.10
N ASN A 56 7.84 -11.68 -5.84
CA ASN A 56 7.91 -10.82 -4.66
C ASN A 56 6.77 -9.77 -4.61
N ILE A 57 5.57 -10.16 -5.05
CA ILE A 57 4.40 -9.26 -5.11
C ILE A 57 3.37 -9.66 -4.06
N PHE A 58 2.92 -8.66 -3.31
CA PHE A 58 1.72 -8.71 -2.49
C PHE A 58 0.60 -7.92 -3.16
N VAL A 59 -0.61 -8.47 -3.13
CA VAL A 59 -1.79 -7.84 -3.73
C VAL A 59 -2.89 -7.68 -2.68
N LYS A 60 -3.40 -6.45 -2.52
CA LYS A 60 -4.71 -6.21 -1.89
C LYS A 60 -5.77 -6.11 -2.96
N PHE A 61 -6.88 -6.81 -2.76
CA PHE A 61 -7.93 -6.95 -3.75
C PHE A 61 -9.31 -6.88 -3.11
N GLY A 62 -10.21 -6.05 -3.64
CA GLY A 62 -11.61 -6.01 -3.20
C GLY A 62 -12.25 -4.62 -3.30
N PRO A 63 -13.52 -4.49 -2.88
CA PRO A 63 -14.26 -3.23 -2.98
C PRO A 63 -13.79 -2.15 -2.01
N SER A 64 -13.05 -2.50 -0.96
CA SER A 64 -12.52 -1.57 0.04
C SER A 64 -11.11 -1.05 -0.27
N VAL A 65 -10.47 -1.51 -1.36
CA VAL A 65 -9.12 -1.08 -1.73
C VAL A 65 -9.20 0.29 -2.42
N LEU A 66 -8.54 1.29 -1.83
CA LEU A 66 -8.64 2.68 -2.28
C LEU A 66 -7.39 3.11 -3.05
N GLN A 67 -7.57 3.94 -4.08
CA GLN A 67 -6.46 4.60 -4.77
C GLN A 67 -5.63 5.46 -3.80
N SER A 68 -6.27 6.10 -2.82
CA SER A 68 -5.60 6.95 -1.82
C SER A 68 -4.59 6.18 -0.96
N GLU A 69 -4.76 4.87 -0.77
CA GLU A 69 -3.78 4.02 -0.11
C GLU A 69 -2.49 3.93 -0.94
N ALA A 70 -2.62 3.68 -2.25
CA ALA A 70 -1.50 3.64 -3.19
C ALA A 70 -0.74 4.98 -3.22
N GLU A 71 -1.47 6.08 -3.29
CA GLU A 71 -0.92 7.44 -3.29
C GLU A 71 -0.17 7.76 -1.99
N SER A 72 -0.73 7.37 -0.84
CA SER A 72 -0.14 7.60 0.47
C SER A 72 1.18 6.85 0.64
N LEU A 73 1.21 5.56 0.28
CA LEU A 73 2.43 4.74 0.34
C LEU A 73 3.54 5.33 -0.55
N ARG A 74 3.19 5.72 -1.78
CA ARG A 74 4.14 6.36 -2.70
C ARG A 74 4.66 7.68 -2.16
N PHE A 75 3.77 8.54 -1.67
CA PHE A 75 4.17 9.84 -1.12
C PHE A 75 5.12 9.68 0.06
N VAL A 76 4.83 8.78 1.00
CA VAL A 76 5.71 8.49 2.15
C VAL A 76 7.08 8.00 1.65
N ARG A 77 7.11 7.04 0.72
CA ARG A 77 8.37 6.52 0.16
C ARG A 77 9.19 7.61 -0.54
N GLU A 78 8.55 8.43 -1.36
CA GLU A 78 9.20 9.51 -2.11
C GLU A 78 9.74 10.63 -1.19
N LYS A 79 9.03 10.96 -0.12
CA LYS A 79 9.40 12.07 0.77
C LYS A 79 10.32 11.67 1.91
N LEU A 80 10.20 10.44 2.42
CA LEU A 80 10.92 9.99 3.61
C LEU A 80 11.94 8.88 3.33
N GLY A 81 11.94 8.28 2.14
CA GLY A 81 12.87 7.21 1.78
C GLY A 81 12.88 6.09 2.82
N ASN A 82 14.07 5.68 3.25
CA ASN A 82 14.24 4.59 4.22
C ASN A 82 13.95 4.99 5.68
N ARG A 83 13.58 6.25 5.97
CA ARG A 83 13.23 6.68 7.33
C ARG A 83 11.89 6.11 7.79
N VAL A 84 11.03 5.74 6.85
CA VAL A 84 9.76 5.06 7.15
C VAL A 84 9.67 3.84 6.22
N PRO A 85 9.71 2.61 6.75
CA PRO A 85 9.63 1.42 5.93
C PRO A 85 8.20 1.28 5.40
N VAL A 86 8.02 1.55 4.11
CA VAL A 86 6.77 1.31 3.38
C VAL A 86 7.03 0.47 2.13
N PRO A 87 6.11 -0.45 1.77
CA PRO A 87 6.23 -1.22 0.55
C PRO A 87 6.24 -0.31 -0.68
N GLU A 88 6.98 -0.70 -1.71
CA GLU A 88 6.88 -0.07 -3.02
C GLU A 88 5.53 -0.39 -3.63
N VAL A 89 4.87 0.62 -4.17
CA VAL A 89 3.65 0.39 -4.94
C VAL A 89 4.02 0.27 -6.41
N TYR A 90 3.69 -0.88 -7.00
CA TYR A 90 3.93 -1.15 -8.41
C TYR A 90 2.78 -0.66 -9.30
N GLY A 91 1.56 -0.72 -8.78
CA GLY A 91 0.40 -0.21 -9.49
C GLY A 91 -0.90 -0.34 -8.72
N TRP A 92 -1.91 0.35 -9.21
CA TRP A 92 -3.29 0.23 -8.78
C TRP A 92 -4.17 0.07 -10.01
N TYR A 93 -5.18 -0.79 -9.92
CA TYR A 93 -6.09 -1.09 -11.01
C TYR A 93 -7.50 -1.19 -10.45
N GLN A 94 -8.47 -0.61 -11.14
CA GLN A 94 -9.89 -0.80 -10.83
C GLN A 94 -10.69 -1.16 -12.08
N ASP A 95 -11.64 -2.07 -11.91
CA ASP A 95 -12.73 -2.26 -12.87
C ASP A 95 -14.10 -2.07 -12.21
N SER A 96 -15.16 -2.41 -12.94
CA SER A 96 -16.55 -2.23 -12.50
C SER A 96 -16.92 -3.01 -11.23
N LYS A 97 -16.05 -3.93 -10.76
CA LYS A 97 -16.33 -4.77 -9.59
C LYS A 97 -15.48 -4.37 -8.40
N GLU A 98 -14.17 -4.42 -8.56
CA GLU A 98 -13.21 -4.44 -7.44
C GLU A 98 -11.92 -3.70 -7.83
N ALA A 99 -11.25 -3.15 -6.83
CA ALA A 99 -9.92 -2.55 -6.98
C ALA A 99 -8.82 -3.53 -6.57
N ILE A 100 -7.64 -3.35 -7.16
CA ILE A 100 -6.44 -4.16 -6.98
C ILE A 100 -5.26 -3.23 -6.74
N LEU A 101 -4.53 -3.44 -5.65
CA LEU A 101 -3.30 -2.73 -5.31
C LEU A 101 -2.14 -3.73 -5.34
N PHE A 102 -1.15 -3.48 -6.19
CA PHE A 102 0.07 -4.28 -6.33
C PHE A 102 1.23 -3.59 -5.61
N MET A 103 1.89 -4.29 -4.70
CA MET A 103 3.00 -3.74 -3.92
C MET A 103 4.05 -4.79 -3.55
N ASP A 104 5.21 -4.34 -3.04
CA ASP A 104 6.28 -5.20 -2.50
C ASP A 104 5.68 -6.21 -1.52
N LEU A 105 6.05 -7.49 -1.66
CA LEU A 105 5.91 -8.46 -0.59
C LEU A 105 6.99 -8.20 0.47
N VAL A 106 6.57 -7.66 1.61
CA VAL A 106 7.45 -7.45 2.76
C VAL A 106 7.48 -8.72 3.59
N GLU A 107 8.64 -9.39 3.60
CA GLU A 107 8.87 -10.56 4.43
C GLU A 107 9.05 -10.14 5.90
N GLY A 108 8.39 -10.86 6.80
CA GLY A 108 8.51 -10.61 8.23
C GLY A 108 7.49 -11.37 9.05
N ILE A 109 7.71 -11.38 10.36
CA ILE A 109 6.77 -11.89 11.37
C ILE A 109 6.01 -10.69 11.90
N THR A 110 4.70 -10.83 12.08
CA THR A 110 3.91 -9.72 12.61
C THR A 110 4.33 -9.41 14.04
N LEU A 111 4.28 -8.13 14.42
CA LEU A 111 4.58 -7.76 15.80
C LEU A 111 3.62 -8.47 16.77
N GLN A 112 2.36 -8.70 16.38
CA GLN A 112 1.38 -9.44 17.18
C GLN A 112 1.85 -10.87 17.52
N GLU A 113 2.40 -11.59 16.54
CA GLU A 113 2.91 -12.95 16.74
C GLU A 113 4.18 -12.97 17.60
N GLN A 114 5.08 -12.02 17.36
CA GLN A 114 6.39 -12.01 18.04
C GLN A 114 6.36 -11.35 19.42
N TRP A 115 5.41 -10.45 19.70
CA TRP A 115 5.35 -9.66 20.94
C TRP A 115 5.47 -10.47 22.24
N PRO A 116 4.82 -11.65 22.38
CA PRO A 116 4.90 -12.43 23.60
C PRO A 116 6.31 -12.97 23.90
N SER A 117 7.12 -13.22 22.86
CA SER A 117 8.47 -13.77 23.01
C SER A 117 9.58 -12.72 23.14
N LEU A 118 9.28 -11.45 22.85
CA LEU A 118 10.27 -10.38 22.97
C LEU A 118 10.62 -10.07 24.44
N SER A 119 11.92 -9.99 24.70
CA SER A 119 12.50 -9.47 25.94
C SER A 119 12.14 -8.00 26.15
N ARG A 120 12.46 -7.47 27.34
CA ARG A 120 12.20 -6.06 27.65
C ARG A 120 13.03 -5.14 26.77
N GLU A 121 14.29 -5.50 26.54
CA GLU A 121 15.24 -4.76 25.74
C GLU A 121 14.82 -4.74 24.26
N GLU A 122 14.31 -5.85 23.73
CA GLU A 122 13.78 -5.91 22.36
C GLU A 122 12.49 -5.09 22.20
N LYS A 123 11.60 -5.11 23.19
CA LYS A 123 10.39 -4.26 23.19
C LYS A 123 10.75 -2.77 23.22
N GLU A 124 11.78 -2.39 23.97
CA GLU A 124 12.30 -1.03 23.96
C GLU A 124 12.86 -0.65 22.57
N GLY A 125 13.57 -1.57 21.91
CA GLY A 125 14.01 -1.38 20.53
C GLY A 125 12.84 -1.09 19.57
N VAL A 126 11.79 -1.91 19.63
CA VAL A 126 10.56 -1.69 18.83
C VAL A 126 9.92 -0.33 19.13
N TYR A 127 9.90 0.08 20.40
CA TYR A 127 9.40 1.40 20.77
C TYR A 127 10.21 2.53 20.13
N GLN A 128 11.55 2.44 20.14
CA GLN A 128 12.42 3.44 19.52
C GLN A 128 12.21 3.49 18.00
N ASP A 129 12.02 2.34 17.34
CA ASP A 129 11.72 2.27 15.90
C ASP A 129 10.39 2.95 15.58
N ILE A 130 9.31 2.62 16.31
CA ILE A 130 7.99 3.25 16.12
C ILE A 130 8.08 4.76 16.37
N LYS A 131 8.80 5.19 17.42
CA LYS A 131 9.01 6.60 17.71
C LYS A 131 9.69 7.32 16.54
N GLY A 132 10.78 6.75 16.01
CA GLY A 132 11.49 7.30 14.86
C GLY A 132 10.61 7.41 13.61
N ILE A 133 9.78 6.40 13.33
CA ILE A 133 8.82 6.41 12.23
C ILE A 133 7.81 7.55 12.39
N VAL A 134 7.21 7.69 13.59
CA VAL A 134 6.23 8.74 13.86
C VAL A 134 6.85 10.14 13.79
N GLU A 135 8.07 10.31 14.30
CA GLU A 135 8.81 11.56 14.19
C GLU A 135 9.10 11.92 12.72
N ALA A 136 9.51 10.95 11.90
CA ALA A 136 9.72 11.15 10.47
C ALA A 136 8.42 11.55 9.75
N LEU A 137 7.32 10.85 9.99
CA LEU A 137 6.00 11.19 9.43
C LEU A 137 5.57 12.62 9.82
N ARG A 138 5.83 13.03 11.06
CA ARG A 138 5.53 14.39 11.54
C ARG A 138 6.40 15.47 10.91
N THR A 139 7.45 15.14 10.17
CA THR A 139 8.21 16.13 9.38
C THR A 139 7.52 16.51 8.07
N LEU A 140 6.55 15.71 7.62
CA LEU A 140 5.76 16.02 6.45
C LEU A 140 4.90 17.27 6.71
N ARG A 141 4.89 18.18 5.75
CA ARG A 141 4.16 19.45 5.79
C ARG A 141 3.41 19.60 4.48
N GLN A 142 2.21 20.18 4.56
CA GLN A 142 1.49 20.64 3.38
C GLN A 142 2.11 21.95 2.90
N ASP A 143 1.94 22.25 1.61
CA ASP A 143 2.35 23.53 1.05
C ASP A 143 1.51 24.65 1.69
N LYS A 144 2.20 25.70 2.16
CA LYS A 144 1.53 26.83 2.81
C LYS A 144 0.52 27.47 1.87
N GLY A 145 -0.68 27.75 2.37
CA GLY A 145 -1.79 28.32 1.59
C GLY A 145 -2.52 27.32 0.70
N ARG A 146 -2.22 26.03 0.80
CA ARG A 146 -2.93 24.91 0.16
C ARG A 146 -3.34 23.83 1.15
N GLU A 147 -3.51 24.22 2.42
CA GLU A 147 -3.86 23.31 3.49
C GLU A 147 -5.23 22.66 3.21
N PHE A 148 -5.27 21.34 3.23
CA PHE A 148 -6.45 20.54 2.96
C PHE A 148 -6.48 19.32 3.89
N ILE A 149 -7.68 18.91 4.29
CA ILE A 149 -7.90 17.69 5.05
C ILE A 149 -8.58 16.68 4.12
N GLY A 150 -7.81 15.74 3.60
CA GLY A 150 -8.31 14.70 2.70
C GLY A 150 -7.19 13.88 2.08
N ALA A 151 -7.51 13.22 0.97
CA ALA A 151 -6.52 12.45 0.22
C ALA A 151 -5.45 13.37 -0.38
N ILE A 152 -4.27 12.82 -0.66
CA ILE A 152 -3.14 13.55 -1.29
C ILE A 152 -3.54 14.12 -2.66
N SER A 153 -4.42 13.43 -3.37
CA SER A 153 -5.05 13.85 -4.62
C SER A 153 -6.15 14.92 -4.44
N HIS A 154 -6.29 15.50 -3.25
CA HIS A 154 -7.39 16.41 -2.87
C HIS A 154 -8.79 15.79 -2.98
N GLY A 155 -8.87 14.46 -2.96
CA GLY A 155 -10.12 13.71 -2.88
C GLY A 155 -10.72 13.69 -1.46
N PRO A 156 -11.97 13.23 -1.32
CA PRO A 156 -12.62 13.10 -0.03
C PRO A 156 -11.84 12.17 0.90
N LEU A 157 -11.97 12.39 2.21
CA LEU A 157 -11.51 11.43 3.20
C LEU A 157 -12.24 10.10 3.02
N PRO A 158 -11.55 8.96 3.13
CA PRO A 158 -12.21 7.68 3.29
C PRO A 158 -13.19 7.75 4.48
N GLU A 159 -14.44 7.28 4.30
CA GLU A 159 -15.52 7.36 5.30
C GLU A 159 -15.20 6.69 6.66
N ASN A 160 -14.07 5.99 6.77
CA ASN A 160 -13.58 5.31 7.98
C ASN A 160 -12.40 6.01 8.68
N ALA A 161 -11.96 7.19 8.22
CA ALA A 161 -10.80 7.88 8.82
C ALA A 161 -11.05 8.43 10.24
N PHE A 162 -12.31 8.65 10.62
CA PHE A 162 -12.71 9.11 11.96
C PHE A 162 -13.91 8.29 12.44
N LYS A 163 -13.67 7.26 13.26
CA LYS A 163 -14.70 6.53 14.02
C LYS A 163 -14.24 6.33 15.45
#